data_AF-A0A2E9Q620-F1
#
_entry.id   AF-A0A2E9Q620-F1
#
_cell.length_a   1.000
_cell.length_b   1.000
_cell.length_c   1.000
_cell.angle_alpha   90.00
_cell.angle_beta   90.00
_cell.angle_gamma   90.00
#
_symmetry.space_group_name_H-M   'P 1'
#
loop_
_entity.id
_entity.type
_entity.pdbx_description
1 polymer ?
#
loop_
_entity_poly.entity_id
_entity_poly.type
_entity_poly.pdbx_seq_one_letter_code
_entity_poly.pdbx_strand_id
1 'polypeptide(L)'
;MQVAGSTVYTASIMKPVMGKYNMRKAVRKAGQFTLALLVLTGLTNCSDSKDPNLTWLLGLADGSSQTTTGEGTSSEIPFSYEITDIQQGTGDFVFETNKSIPVDVLVEDPAGGVAGTRVLIRNNEGDRVLFRAKTDEEGNASGVITVNQDEKTAVIEVVYNGQPIRVELDITEVKQSSITILVGIRADSEVIQDADGDGIPDSEDHYPNDPERATVVRVPAEGFYRVAYEDLYPKRGDADFNDYVVEVFHEQDLNAAGDLVELRSYYTHIAKGAGYNHTLHLAFPAAISGQATVVRKDAAGAELETVSEALSSGNALQLLGRSDGTLASSNTARNQDYAPGHSAELTFLPDSPVALATLGKAPYDLFIKVLNTGHEIHFAGKYFNEDGSDRYIDSAGFPWALMVPDYWQWPYERANIHDGYPDFDDWYLSAGADFQNWYDTPVSEFVFPAQ
;
A
#
# COMPACT_ATOMS: atom_id res chain seq x y z
N MET A 1 -19.81 -35.75 61.50
CA MET A 1 -20.08 -34.35 61.14
C MET A 1 -19.58 -34.16 59.71
N GLN A 2 -20.49 -33.81 58.83
CA GLN A 2 -20.41 -33.90 57.36
C GLN A 2 -19.99 -32.54 56.79
N VAL A 3 -18.90 -32.45 56.00
CA VAL A 3 -18.62 -31.39 54.99
C VAL A 3 -17.57 -31.99 54.03
N ALA A 4 -17.99 -32.49 52.87
CA ALA A 4 -18.03 -31.84 51.54
C ALA A 4 -16.66 -31.80 50.83
N GLY A 5 -16.64 -32.40 49.64
CA GLY A 5 -15.45 -32.63 48.83
C GLY A 5 -15.07 -31.47 47.93
N SER A 6 -13.81 -31.47 47.50
CA SER A 6 -13.31 -30.68 46.39
C SER A 6 -12.94 -31.61 45.23
N THR A 7 -13.58 -31.38 44.09
CA THR A 7 -13.27 -32.00 42.81
C THR A 7 -12.00 -31.35 42.25
N VAL A 8 -10.97 -32.16 41.98
CA VAL A 8 -9.76 -31.76 41.27
C VAL A 8 -10.03 -31.91 39.77
N TYR A 9 -10.03 -30.81 39.03
CA TYR A 9 -9.95 -30.83 37.57
C TYR A 9 -8.47 -30.90 37.16
N THR A 10 -8.01 -32.07 36.74
CA THR A 10 -6.74 -32.23 36.03
C THR A 10 -6.95 -31.80 34.57
N ALA A 11 -6.44 -30.62 34.19
CA ALA A 11 -6.30 -30.25 32.79
C ALA A 11 -5.19 -31.10 32.15
N SER A 12 -5.58 -31.92 31.18
CA SER A 12 -4.66 -32.72 30.37
C SER A 12 -3.90 -31.79 29.43
N ILE A 13 -2.58 -31.69 29.63
CA ILE A 13 -1.67 -30.97 28.72
C ILE A 13 -1.68 -31.72 27.37
N MET A 14 -2.41 -31.20 26.39
CA MET A 14 -2.21 -31.59 25.00
C MET A 14 -0.88 -30.99 24.54
N LYS A 15 0.08 -31.88 24.24
CA LYS A 15 1.29 -31.50 23.53
C LYS A 15 0.92 -31.20 22.07
N PRO A 16 1.26 -30.03 21.51
CA PRO A 16 1.12 -29.83 20.07
C PRO A 16 2.10 -30.74 19.32
N VAL A 17 1.55 -31.53 18.41
CA VAL A 17 2.29 -32.38 17.48
C VAL A 17 2.89 -31.45 16.42
N MET A 18 4.17 -31.14 16.57
CA MET A 18 4.96 -30.38 15.59
C MET A 18 5.13 -31.16 14.29
N GLY A 19 4.34 -30.83 13.28
CA GLY A 19 4.59 -31.17 11.89
C GLY A 19 5.65 -30.23 11.33
N LYS A 20 6.83 -30.77 10.97
CA LYS A 20 7.90 -30.04 10.28
C LYS A 20 7.39 -29.52 8.92
N TYR A 21 7.17 -28.22 8.80
CA TYR A 21 6.98 -27.60 7.48
C TYR A 21 8.33 -27.49 6.78
N ASN A 22 8.63 -28.48 5.92
CA ASN A 22 9.68 -28.36 4.92
C ASN A 22 9.07 -27.73 3.67
N MET A 23 9.42 -26.49 3.37
CA MET A 23 9.13 -25.90 2.06
C MET A 23 9.87 -26.69 0.97
N ARG A 24 9.14 -27.48 0.19
CA ARG A 24 9.66 -28.14 -1.02
C ARG A 24 9.38 -27.24 -2.21
N LYS A 25 10.46 -26.79 -2.89
CA LYS A 25 10.41 -26.24 -4.25
C LYS A 25 9.60 -27.16 -5.16
N ALA A 26 8.49 -26.66 -5.69
CA ALA A 26 7.72 -27.35 -6.70
C ALA A 26 8.33 -27.05 -8.09
N VAL A 27 9.02 -28.05 -8.66
CA VAL A 27 9.34 -28.12 -10.08
C VAL A 27 8.56 -29.29 -10.67
N ARG A 28 7.62 -29.04 -11.58
CA ARG A 28 7.06 -30.06 -12.51
C ARG A 28 6.71 -29.36 -13.83
N LYS A 29 7.49 -29.56 -14.89
CA LYS A 29 7.37 -30.61 -15.94
C LYS A 29 6.04 -30.58 -16.70
N ALA A 30 6.14 -30.07 -17.93
CA ALA A 30 5.15 -30.15 -19.00
C ALA A 30 4.77 -31.60 -19.32
N GLY A 31 3.46 -31.84 -19.44
CA GLY A 31 2.88 -33.09 -19.93
C GLY A 31 2.02 -32.80 -21.15
N GLN A 32 2.45 -33.28 -22.31
CA GLN A 32 1.70 -33.33 -23.56
C GLN A 32 0.48 -34.26 -23.40
N PHE A 33 -0.70 -33.83 -23.86
CA PHE A 33 -1.84 -34.72 -24.04
C PHE A 33 -2.13 -34.95 -25.53
N THR A 34 -2.11 -36.23 -25.90
CA THR A 34 -2.39 -36.76 -27.24
C THR A 34 -3.88 -37.06 -27.38
N LEU A 35 -4.41 -36.70 -28.55
CA LEU A 35 -5.76 -36.90 -29.04
C LEU A 35 -6.12 -38.40 -29.15
N ALA A 36 -7.30 -38.81 -28.68
CA ALA A 36 -7.88 -40.12 -28.98
C ALA A 36 -9.34 -39.98 -29.43
N LEU A 37 -9.54 -40.41 -30.68
CA LEU A 37 -10.77 -40.49 -31.45
C LEU A 37 -11.64 -41.67 -30.95
N LEU A 38 -12.95 -41.47 -30.77
CA LEU A 38 -13.88 -42.60 -30.70
C LEU A 38 -15.19 -42.26 -31.43
N VAL A 39 -15.38 -42.96 -32.55
CA VAL A 39 -16.61 -43.04 -33.34
C VAL A 39 -17.44 -44.21 -32.78
N LEU A 40 -18.72 -44.01 -32.51
CA LEU A 40 -19.74 -45.04 -32.75
C LEU A 40 -21.16 -44.45 -32.86
N THR A 41 -21.92 -45.08 -33.74
CA THR A 41 -23.18 -44.71 -34.41
C THR A 41 -24.45 -45.18 -33.69
N GLY A 42 -25.61 -44.56 -33.98
CA GLY A 42 -26.93 -45.18 -33.76
C GLY A 42 -28.11 -44.20 -33.84
N LEU A 43 -29.19 -44.57 -34.53
CA LEU A 43 -30.24 -43.73 -35.15
C LEU A 43 -31.59 -43.69 -34.41
N THR A 44 -32.37 -42.62 -34.67
CA THR A 44 -33.87 -42.43 -34.66
C THR A 44 -34.60 -42.47 -33.30
N ASN A 45 -35.63 -41.66 -32.97
CA ASN A 45 -36.69 -41.03 -33.77
C ASN A 45 -37.37 -39.84 -33.01
N CYS A 46 -38.12 -39.01 -33.75
CA CYS A 46 -38.71 -37.68 -33.46
C CYS A 46 -39.79 -37.54 -32.35
N SER A 47 -39.91 -36.31 -31.80
CA SER A 47 -41.17 -35.50 -31.84
C SER A 47 -40.95 -34.03 -31.45
N ASP A 48 -41.61 -33.14 -32.19
CA ASP A 48 -41.68 -31.66 -32.21
C ASP A 48 -41.74 -30.88 -30.88
N SER A 49 -41.12 -29.68 -30.83
CA SER A 49 -41.84 -28.40 -31.03
C SER A 49 -40.95 -27.13 -30.89
N LYS A 50 -40.92 -26.32 -31.97
CA LYS A 50 -40.86 -24.83 -32.06
C LYS A 50 -39.54 -24.05 -31.74
N ASP A 51 -38.78 -23.75 -32.81
CA ASP A 51 -38.53 -22.42 -33.47
C ASP A 51 -38.39 -21.11 -32.64
N PRO A 52 -37.68 -20.02 -33.07
CA PRO A 52 -36.70 -19.81 -34.17
C PRO A 52 -35.40 -19.00 -33.77
N ASN A 53 -34.47 -18.87 -34.72
CA ASN A 53 -33.45 -17.80 -34.88
C ASN A 53 -32.04 -17.93 -34.26
N LEU A 54 -31.30 -18.94 -34.70
CA LEU A 54 -29.87 -18.80 -34.99
C LEU A 54 -29.66 -19.02 -36.49
N THR A 55 -28.60 -18.42 -37.04
CA THR A 55 -28.08 -18.53 -38.42
C THR A 55 -28.77 -17.74 -39.53
N TRP A 56 -28.38 -16.47 -39.66
CA TRP A 56 -27.88 -15.97 -40.94
C TRP A 56 -26.46 -15.42 -40.72
N LEU A 57 -25.47 -16.25 -41.01
CA LEU A 57 -24.10 -15.84 -41.30
C LEU A 57 -23.78 -16.52 -42.64
N LEU A 58 -23.10 -15.79 -43.52
CA LEU A 58 -22.54 -16.17 -44.82
C LEU A 58 -23.32 -15.68 -46.05
N GLY A 59 -22.70 -14.74 -46.75
CA GLY A 59 -23.06 -14.32 -48.10
C GLY A 59 -22.25 -13.10 -48.56
N LEU A 60 -20.96 -13.27 -48.84
CA LEU A 60 -20.18 -12.36 -49.69
C LEU A 60 -20.44 -12.68 -51.17
N ALA A 61 -20.39 -11.64 -52.00
CA ALA A 61 -20.46 -11.58 -53.47
C ALA A 61 -21.87 -11.54 -54.11
N ASP A 62 -22.34 -10.35 -54.50
CA ASP A 62 -22.20 -9.85 -55.87
C ASP A 62 -22.77 -8.42 -55.99
N GLY A 63 -22.23 -7.65 -56.93
CA GLY A 63 -22.51 -6.23 -57.08
C GLY A 63 -23.92 -5.89 -57.59
N SER A 64 -24.53 -4.88 -56.99
CA SER A 64 -25.42 -3.96 -57.70
C SER A 64 -25.43 -2.60 -57.01
N SER A 65 -25.12 -1.57 -57.78
CA SER A 65 -25.14 -0.17 -57.41
C SER A 65 -26.56 0.28 -57.06
N GLN A 66 -26.78 0.77 -55.83
CA GLN A 66 -27.85 1.72 -55.54
C GLN A 66 -27.34 2.80 -54.60
N THR A 67 -27.35 4.03 -55.12
CA THR A 67 -27.12 5.27 -54.42
C THR A 67 -28.39 5.64 -53.66
N THR A 68 -28.33 5.68 -52.34
CA THR A 68 -29.27 6.45 -51.51
C THR A 68 -28.50 7.13 -50.40
N THR A 69 -28.38 8.44 -50.53
CA THR A 69 -27.97 9.39 -49.49
C THR A 69 -29.04 9.46 -48.41
N GLY A 70 -28.65 9.31 -47.14
CA GLY A 70 -29.52 9.52 -45.99
C GLY A 70 -28.84 9.18 -44.68
N GLU A 71 -28.37 10.24 -44.00
CA GLU A 71 -28.14 10.36 -42.55
C GLU A 71 -27.38 9.24 -41.84
N GLY A 72 -26.09 9.52 -41.58
CA GLY A 72 -25.32 8.78 -40.60
C GLY A 72 -25.90 8.95 -39.20
N THR A 73 -25.77 7.90 -38.40
CA THR A 73 -25.42 7.93 -36.97
C THR A 73 -25.30 6.50 -36.47
N SER A 74 -24.43 6.33 -35.48
CA SER A 74 -24.01 5.08 -34.84
C SER A 74 -22.93 4.26 -35.56
N SER A 75 -21.69 4.68 -35.34
CA SER A 75 -20.57 3.76 -35.17
C SER A 75 -19.94 4.03 -33.80
N GLU A 76 -20.54 3.46 -32.75
CA GLU A 76 -19.81 2.99 -31.57
C GLU A 76 -18.70 2.02 -32.09
N ILE A 77 -17.41 2.00 -31.72
CA ILE A 77 -16.61 2.37 -30.52
C ILE A 77 -15.12 2.49 -31.00
N PRO A 78 -14.20 3.34 -30.46
CA PRO A 78 -12.75 3.20 -30.73
C PRO A 78 -11.91 2.57 -29.60
N PHE A 79 -12.48 2.36 -28.42
CA PHE A 79 -11.76 1.98 -27.21
C PHE A 79 -12.14 0.57 -26.75
N SER A 80 -11.15 -0.32 -26.64
CA SER A 80 -11.28 -1.61 -25.94
C SER A 80 -10.10 -1.72 -24.98
N TYR A 81 -10.36 -2.01 -23.71
CA TYR A 81 -9.33 -2.34 -22.73
C TYR A 81 -9.43 -3.83 -22.40
N GLU A 82 -8.30 -4.49 -22.18
CA GLU A 82 -8.26 -5.87 -21.71
C GLU A 82 -7.41 -5.92 -20.45
N ILE A 83 -8.04 -6.19 -19.31
CA ILE A 83 -7.29 -6.46 -18.07
C ILE A 83 -6.82 -7.91 -18.16
N THR A 84 -5.66 -8.13 -18.77
CA THR A 84 -5.13 -9.47 -19.05
C THR A 84 -4.46 -10.13 -17.86
N ASP A 85 -3.95 -9.36 -16.88
CA ASP A 85 -3.10 -9.92 -15.82
C ASP A 85 -3.27 -9.21 -14.48
N ILE A 86 -4.35 -9.56 -13.75
CA ILE A 86 -4.36 -9.41 -12.29
C ILE A 86 -3.55 -10.59 -11.75
N GLN A 87 -2.22 -10.49 -11.75
CA GLN A 87 -1.41 -11.42 -10.98
C GLN A 87 -1.59 -11.09 -9.51
N GLN A 88 -2.57 -11.77 -8.91
CA GLN A 88 -2.77 -11.80 -7.47
C GLN A 88 -1.45 -12.25 -6.81
N GLY A 89 -0.71 -11.29 -6.29
CA GLY A 89 0.54 -11.55 -5.60
C GLY A 89 0.30 -12.18 -4.25
N THR A 90 1.23 -13.04 -3.86
CA THR A 90 1.47 -13.35 -2.44
C THR A 90 2.72 -12.58 -2.06
N GLY A 91 2.58 -11.37 -1.54
CA GLY A 91 3.70 -10.82 -0.79
C GLY A 91 3.78 -11.46 0.59
N ASP A 92 4.86 -11.11 1.28
CA ASP A 92 5.07 -11.51 2.67
C ASP A 92 4.24 -10.63 3.58
N PHE A 93 3.28 -11.18 4.33
CA PHE A 93 2.47 -10.43 5.29
C PHE A 93 3.31 -9.43 6.10
N VAL A 94 2.83 -8.19 6.12
CA VAL A 94 3.44 -7.10 6.87
C VAL A 94 2.40 -6.47 7.79
N PHE A 95 2.85 -5.79 8.83
CA PHE A 95 1.99 -5.26 9.89
C PHE A 95 1.48 -3.84 9.62
N GLU A 96 1.77 -3.34 8.44
CA GLU A 96 1.24 -2.14 7.83
C GLU A 96 -0.17 -2.39 7.29
N THR A 97 -1.15 -1.60 7.74
CA THR A 97 -2.54 -1.66 7.23
C THR A 97 -2.73 -0.94 5.90
N ASN A 98 -1.68 -0.80 5.10
CA ASN A 98 -1.74 -0.29 3.73
C ASN A 98 -1.42 -1.41 2.72
N LYS A 99 -1.89 -1.23 1.49
CA LYS A 99 -1.55 -2.03 0.32
C LYS A 99 -0.70 -1.14 -0.58
N SER A 100 0.55 -1.54 -0.80
CA SER A 100 1.33 -1.01 -1.92
C SER A 100 1.21 -1.95 -3.11
N ILE A 101 0.67 -1.42 -4.20
CA ILE A 101 0.35 -2.16 -5.42
C ILE A 101 1.26 -1.59 -6.50
N PRO A 102 2.29 -2.33 -6.96
CA PRO A 102 3.00 -2.01 -8.18
C PRO A 102 1.99 -2.01 -9.34
N VAL A 103 2.05 -0.96 -10.13
CA VAL A 103 1.21 -0.74 -11.29
C VAL A 103 2.11 -0.68 -12.50
N ASP A 104 1.81 -1.50 -13.50
CA ASP A 104 2.44 -1.46 -14.81
C ASP A 104 1.33 -1.25 -15.83
N VAL A 105 1.31 -0.07 -16.45
CA VAL A 105 0.34 0.30 -17.46
C VAL A 105 1.04 0.36 -18.81
N LEU A 106 0.66 -0.52 -19.72
CA LEU A 106 1.12 -0.48 -21.11
C LEU A 106 0.06 0.15 -21.98
N VAL A 107 0.44 1.20 -22.71
CA VAL A 107 -0.39 1.86 -23.71
C VAL A 107 0.18 1.55 -25.09
N GLU A 108 -0.57 0.80 -25.89
CA GLU A 108 -0.17 0.38 -27.24
C GLU A 108 -1.21 0.77 -28.29
N ASP A 109 -0.77 1.18 -29.47
CA ASP A 109 -1.59 1.28 -30.66
C ASP A 109 -1.23 0.17 -31.67
N PRO A 110 -1.96 0.00 -32.78
CA PRO A 110 -1.59 -0.99 -33.79
C PRO A 110 -0.22 -0.77 -34.49
N ALA A 111 0.50 0.31 -34.20
CA ALA A 111 1.88 0.55 -34.63
C ALA A 111 2.92 0.27 -33.52
N GLY A 112 2.52 0.11 -32.25
CA GLY A 112 3.37 -0.27 -31.12
C GLY A 112 3.08 0.55 -29.86
N GLY A 113 4.04 0.61 -28.94
CA GLY A 113 3.97 1.43 -27.73
C GLY A 113 3.71 2.91 -28.03
N VAL A 114 2.86 3.54 -27.23
CA VAL A 114 2.52 4.95 -27.35
C VAL A 114 3.31 5.75 -26.33
N ALA A 115 4.33 6.47 -26.78
CA ALA A 115 5.15 7.30 -25.92
C ALA A 115 4.50 8.64 -25.53
N GLY A 116 4.81 9.13 -24.33
CA GLY A 116 4.42 10.45 -23.86
C GLY A 116 2.92 10.60 -23.55
N THR A 117 2.17 9.51 -23.50
CA THR A 117 0.76 9.49 -23.09
C THR A 117 0.64 9.48 -21.58
N ARG A 118 -0.37 10.18 -21.05
CA ARG A 118 -0.60 10.31 -19.62
C ARG A 118 -1.38 9.12 -19.06
N VAL A 119 -0.83 8.53 -18.00
CA VAL A 119 -1.50 7.56 -17.15
C VAL A 119 -1.73 8.19 -15.78
N LEU A 120 -2.97 8.11 -15.30
CA LEU A 120 -3.40 8.64 -14.01
C LEU A 120 -4.19 7.58 -13.27
N ILE A 121 -3.90 7.35 -11.99
CA ILE A 121 -4.69 6.46 -11.13
C ILE A 121 -5.22 7.27 -9.98
N ARG A 122 -6.50 7.10 -9.69
CA ARG A 122 -7.23 7.79 -8.63
C ARG A 122 -7.89 6.80 -7.69
N ASN A 123 -8.27 7.28 -6.50
CA ASN A 123 -9.18 6.55 -5.63
C ASN A 123 -10.55 6.36 -6.30
N ASN A 124 -11.39 5.54 -5.66
CA ASN A 124 -12.74 5.26 -6.12
C ASN A 124 -13.60 6.52 -6.33
N GLU A 125 -13.44 7.53 -5.49
CA GLU A 125 -14.19 8.80 -5.57
C GLU A 125 -13.69 9.72 -6.70
N GLY A 126 -12.51 9.45 -7.26
CA GLY A 126 -11.92 10.17 -8.38
C GLY A 126 -11.33 11.54 -8.03
N ASP A 127 -11.35 11.95 -6.77
CA ASP A 127 -10.83 13.24 -6.32
C ASP A 127 -9.32 13.20 -6.01
N ARG A 128 -8.78 12.02 -5.72
CA ARG A 128 -7.42 11.84 -5.19
C ARG A 128 -6.51 11.14 -6.18
N VAL A 129 -5.30 11.67 -6.39
CA VAL A 129 -4.29 11.06 -7.26
C VAL A 129 -3.46 10.06 -6.46
N LEU A 130 -3.44 8.80 -6.90
CA LEU A 130 -2.66 7.70 -6.32
C LEU A 130 -1.38 7.43 -7.10
N PHE A 131 -1.38 7.66 -8.41
CA PHE A 131 -0.22 7.54 -9.29
C PHE A 131 -0.41 8.39 -10.54
N ARG A 132 0.68 8.91 -11.07
CA ARG A 132 0.72 9.58 -12.37
C ARG A 132 2.09 9.39 -13.00
N ALA A 133 2.10 9.06 -14.28
CA ALA A 133 3.31 9.02 -15.07
C ALA A 133 2.98 9.22 -16.55
N LYS A 134 4.01 9.57 -17.32
CA LYS A 134 4.00 9.42 -18.77
C LYS A 134 4.51 8.05 -19.18
N THR A 135 4.02 7.59 -20.31
CA THR A 135 4.54 6.39 -20.95
C THR A 135 5.90 6.63 -21.61
N ASP A 136 6.79 5.64 -21.50
CA ASP A 136 8.11 5.61 -22.16
C ASP A 136 8.01 5.33 -23.68
N GLU A 137 9.16 5.19 -24.37
CA GLU A 137 9.20 4.92 -25.82
C GLU A 137 8.49 3.61 -26.21
N GLU A 138 8.42 2.66 -25.28
CA GLU A 138 7.74 1.38 -25.41
C GLU A 138 6.28 1.40 -24.94
N GLY A 139 5.78 2.54 -24.47
CA GLY A 139 4.40 2.71 -24.03
C GLY A 139 4.14 2.35 -22.56
N ASN A 140 5.18 2.09 -21.76
CA ASN A 140 5.03 1.69 -20.36
C ASN A 140 5.00 2.90 -19.42
N ALA A 141 4.09 2.86 -18.45
CA ALA A 141 4.09 3.70 -17.27
C ALA A 141 4.04 2.81 -16.04
N SER A 142 5.14 2.79 -15.28
CA SER A 142 5.30 1.91 -14.12
C SER A 142 5.46 2.72 -12.83
N GLY A 143 4.92 2.19 -11.73
CA GLY A 143 5.07 2.81 -10.42
C GLY A 143 4.42 2.01 -9.31
N VAL A 144 4.15 2.66 -8.18
CA VAL A 144 3.51 2.04 -7.01
C VAL A 144 2.40 2.94 -6.51
N ILE A 145 1.17 2.43 -6.43
CA ILE A 145 0.09 3.08 -5.67
C ILE A 145 0.10 2.55 -4.24
N THR A 146 -0.16 3.43 -3.27
CA THR A 146 -0.36 3.04 -1.86
C THR A 146 -1.76 3.45 -1.43
N VAL A 147 -2.54 2.48 -0.98
CA VAL A 147 -3.93 2.64 -0.53
C VAL A 147 -4.13 1.93 0.81
N ASN A 148 -5.20 2.23 1.54
CA ASN A 148 -5.51 1.52 2.79
C ASN A 148 -5.94 0.06 2.51
N GLN A 149 -5.81 -0.83 3.50
CA GLN A 149 -6.17 -2.25 3.35
C GLN A 149 -7.66 -2.47 3.06
N ASP A 150 -8.53 -1.59 3.52
CA ASP A 150 -9.98 -1.62 3.33
C ASP A 150 -10.44 -1.06 1.96
N GLU A 151 -9.57 -0.38 1.23
CA GLU A 151 -9.85 0.08 -0.14
C GLU A 151 -10.06 -1.13 -1.07
N LYS A 152 -11.17 -1.11 -1.80
CA LYS A 152 -11.61 -2.19 -2.69
C LYS A 152 -11.56 -1.83 -4.16
N THR A 153 -11.55 -0.55 -4.49
CA THR A 153 -11.54 -0.10 -5.88
C THR A 153 -10.57 1.06 -6.11
N ALA A 154 -10.06 1.15 -7.33
CA ALA A 154 -9.30 2.30 -7.82
C ALA A 154 -9.72 2.60 -9.26
N VAL A 155 -9.56 3.84 -9.72
CA VAL A 155 -9.91 4.24 -11.08
C VAL A 155 -8.64 4.59 -11.84
N ILE A 156 -8.33 3.85 -12.91
CA ILE A 156 -7.32 4.28 -13.88
C ILE A 156 -7.99 5.16 -14.91
N GLU A 157 -7.40 6.34 -15.13
CA GLU A 157 -7.69 7.22 -16.25
C GLU A 157 -6.47 7.30 -17.18
N VAL A 158 -6.65 6.88 -18.43
CA VAL A 158 -5.66 7.09 -19.50
C VAL A 158 -6.23 8.12 -20.45
N VAL A 159 -5.48 9.19 -20.73
CA VAL A 159 -5.92 10.21 -21.69
C VAL A 159 -5.07 10.12 -22.93
N TYR A 160 -5.72 9.74 -24.01
CA TYR A 160 -5.10 9.67 -25.32
C TYR A 160 -6.05 10.38 -26.29
N ASN A 161 -5.54 11.38 -27.02
CA ASN A 161 -6.34 12.28 -27.88
C ASN A 161 -7.35 13.19 -27.24
N GLY A 162 -7.11 13.57 -25.99
CA GLY A 162 -8.12 14.31 -25.25
C GLY A 162 -9.40 13.51 -25.02
N GLN A 163 -9.37 12.18 -25.26
CA GLN A 163 -10.44 11.27 -24.86
C GLN A 163 -9.97 10.48 -23.63
N PRO A 164 -10.58 10.68 -22.45
CA PRO A 164 -10.26 9.90 -21.27
C PRO A 164 -10.90 8.51 -21.35
N ILE A 165 -10.12 7.48 -21.06
CA ILE A 165 -10.61 6.13 -20.79
C ILE A 165 -10.53 5.91 -19.29
N ARG A 166 -11.65 5.48 -18.70
CA ARG A 166 -11.72 5.13 -17.28
C ARG A 166 -11.89 3.63 -17.12
N VAL A 167 -11.04 3.03 -16.31
CA VAL A 167 -11.08 1.62 -15.96
C VAL A 167 -11.21 1.53 -14.44
N GLU A 168 -12.33 0.99 -13.96
CA GLU A 168 -12.46 0.60 -12.56
C GLU A 168 -11.65 -0.68 -12.32
N LEU A 169 -10.80 -0.63 -11.31
CA LEU A 169 -10.02 -1.77 -10.84
C LEU A 169 -10.61 -2.28 -9.54
N ASP A 170 -10.89 -3.58 -9.50
CA ASP A 170 -11.13 -4.29 -8.24
C ASP A 170 -9.78 -4.62 -7.59
N ILE A 171 -9.51 -4.03 -6.43
CA ILE A 171 -8.33 -4.25 -5.60
C ILE A 171 -8.66 -4.98 -4.29
N THR A 172 -9.84 -5.59 -4.20
CA THR A 172 -10.32 -6.31 -3.00
C THR A 172 -9.39 -7.44 -2.61
N GLU A 173 -9.01 -8.29 -3.56
CA GLU A 173 -8.13 -9.45 -3.34
C GLU A 173 -6.64 -9.16 -3.63
N VAL A 174 -6.25 -7.89 -3.81
CA VAL A 174 -4.85 -7.53 -4.01
C VAL A 174 -4.13 -7.63 -2.68
N LYS A 175 -3.67 -8.85 -2.38
CA LYS A 175 -2.56 -9.06 -1.47
C LYS A 175 -1.30 -8.77 -2.25
N GLN A 176 -0.49 -7.90 -1.68
CA GLN A 176 0.87 -7.54 -2.08
C GLN A 176 1.29 -7.97 -3.50
N SER A 177 1.22 -6.97 -4.38
CA SER A 177 1.85 -6.89 -5.69
C SER A 177 1.37 -7.82 -6.80
N SER A 178 0.47 -7.32 -7.65
CA SER A 178 0.80 -6.73 -8.96
C SER A 178 -0.48 -6.64 -9.82
N ILE A 179 -0.72 -5.50 -10.47
CA ILE A 179 -1.71 -5.45 -11.57
C ILE A 179 -0.97 -4.93 -12.79
N THR A 180 -0.89 -5.75 -13.84
CA THR A 180 -0.48 -5.29 -15.16
C THR A 180 -1.73 -5.03 -15.97
N ILE A 181 -1.90 -3.78 -16.41
CA ILE A 181 -3.07 -3.35 -17.17
C ILE A 181 -2.58 -3.01 -18.56
N LEU A 182 -2.96 -3.84 -19.53
CA LEU A 182 -2.69 -3.61 -20.94
C LEU A 182 -3.88 -2.85 -21.54
N VAL A 183 -3.68 -1.61 -21.96
CA VAL A 183 -4.72 -0.81 -22.61
C VAL A 183 -4.27 -0.48 -24.03
N GLY A 184 -4.84 -1.20 -25.00
CA GLY A 184 -4.62 -0.91 -26.42
C GLY A 184 -5.48 0.28 -26.88
N ILE A 185 -4.86 1.39 -27.32
CA ILE A 185 -5.55 2.59 -27.78
C ILE A 185 -4.82 3.23 -28.97
N ARG A 186 -5.52 3.89 -29.92
CA ARG A 186 -4.96 4.58 -31.11
C ARG A 186 -5.45 6.04 -31.29
N ALA A 187 -4.55 7.06 -31.33
CA ALA A 187 -4.90 8.47 -31.17
C ALA A 187 -3.74 9.59 -31.41
N ASP A 188 -4.00 10.72 -32.15
CA ASP A 188 -3.39 12.14 -32.13
C ASP A 188 -3.75 13.32 -31.11
N SER A 189 -2.75 14.17 -30.76
CA SER A 189 -2.69 15.27 -29.75
C SER A 189 -3.70 16.45 -29.78
N GLU A 190 -4.11 16.94 -28.61
CA GLU A 190 -4.50 18.35 -28.38
C GLU A 190 -3.31 19.15 -27.84
N VAL A 191 -3.10 20.38 -28.34
CA VAL A 191 -2.15 21.33 -27.74
C VAL A 191 -2.81 21.93 -26.50
N ILE A 192 -2.55 21.28 -25.37
CA ILE A 192 -2.83 21.76 -24.03
C ILE A 192 -1.72 22.74 -23.60
N GLN A 193 -2.07 23.71 -22.75
CA GLN A 193 -1.07 24.60 -22.19
C GLN A 193 -0.16 23.79 -21.26
N ASP A 194 1.14 23.87 -21.51
CA ASP A 194 2.23 23.19 -20.80
C ASP A 194 3.38 24.20 -20.79
N ALA A 195 3.48 24.95 -19.70
CA ALA A 195 4.30 26.15 -19.64
C ALA A 195 5.79 25.85 -19.40
N ASP A 196 6.14 24.70 -18.83
CA ASP A 196 7.53 24.28 -18.63
C ASP A 196 8.01 23.17 -19.58
N GLY A 197 7.11 22.56 -20.36
CA GLY A 197 7.46 21.56 -21.35
C GLY A 197 7.76 20.19 -20.75
N ASP A 198 7.39 19.96 -19.49
CA ASP A 198 7.51 18.65 -18.85
C ASP A 198 6.48 17.66 -19.43
N GLY A 199 5.48 18.20 -20.18
CA GLY A 199 4.36 17.61 -20.92
C GLY A 199 3.25 16.99 -20.08
N ILE A 200 3.13 17.42 -18.82
CA ILE A 200 1.89 17.40 -18.06
C ILE A 200 1.17 18.75 -18.32
N PRO A 201 -0.14 18.75 -18.66
CA PRO A 201 -0.86 20.00 -18.86
C PRO A 201 -0.90 20.88 -17.59
N ASP A 202 -0.80 22.20 -17.75
CA ASP A 202 -0.88 23.21 -16.69
C ASP A 202 -2.09 23.03 -15.76
N SER A 203 -3.22 22.56 -16.31
CA SER A 203 -4.46 22.36 -15.54
C SER A 203 -4.39 21.17 -14.57
N GLU A 204 -3.40 20.30 -14.73
CA GLU A 204 -3.25 19.06 -13.97
C GLU A 204 -1.86 18.89 -13.34
N ASP A 205 -0.94 19.76 -13.70
CA ASP A 205 0.39 19.89 -13.11
C ASP A 205 0.31 20.67 -11.79
N HIS A 206 0.90 20.12 -10.72
CA HIS A 206 1.01 20.83 -9.45
C HIS A 206 2.10 21.93 -9.51
N TYR A 207 2.99 21.85 -10.49
CA TYR A 207 4.18 22.64 -10.68
C TYR A 207 4.32 23.15 -12.14
N PRO A 208 3.31 23.84 -12.71
CA PRO A 208 3.22 24.16 -14.15
C PRO A 208 4.31 25.09 -14.71
N ASN A 209 5.34 25.42 -13.94
CA ASN A 209 6.47 26.24 -14.39
C ASN A 209 7.82 25.67 -13.93
N ASP A 210 7.86 24.41 -13.46
CA ASP A 210 9.04 23.71 -12.97
C ASP A 210 9.18 22.35 -13.70
N PRO A 211 10.02 22.26 -14.75
CA PRO A 211 10.07 21.06 -15.59
C PRO A 211 10.65 19.81 -14.90
N GLU A 212 11.13 19.94 -13.65
CA GLU A 212 11.66 18.83 -12.86
C GLU A 212 10.60 18.24 -11.91
N ARG A 213 9.41 18.86 -11.77
CA ARG A 213 8.34 18.46 -10.85
C ARG A 213 7.00 18.52 -11.55
N ALA A 214 6.13 17.57 -11.28
CA ALA A 214 4.84 17.48 -11.98
C ALA A 214 3.67 17.13 -11.04
N THR A 215 3.90 16.21 -10.10
CA THR A 215 2.83 15.62 -9.29
C THR A 215 3.18 15.62 -7.81
N VAL A 216 2.21 16.00 -6.98
CA VAL A 216 2.25 15.73 -5.53
C VAL A 216 1.37 14.52 -5.22
N VAL A 217 1.93 13.51 -4.55
CA VAL A 217 1.18 12.36 -4.00
C VAL A 217 1.29 12.39 -2.48
N ARG A 218 0.15 12.32 -1.79
CA ARG A 218 0.12 12.27 -0.32
C ARG A 218 -0.08 10.83 0.17
N VAL A 219 0.63 10.42 1.22
CA VAL A 219 0.54 9.08 1.82
C VAL A 219 0.47 9.15 3.35
N PRO A 220 -0.60 8.68 4.01
CA PRO A 220 -1.86 8.27 3.39
C PRO A 220 -2.47 9.44 2.64
N ALA A 221 -3.38 9.15 1.73
CA ALA A 221 -3.84 10.18 0.83
C ALA A 221 -4.86 11.15 1.48
N GLU A 222 -5.30 10.84 2.70
CA GLU A 222 -5.89 11.77 3.68
C GLU A 222 -5.42 11.40 5.10
N GLY A 223 -5.63 12.29 6.09
CA GLY A 223 -5.31 11.98 7.49
C GLY A 223 -3.84 11.65 7.72
N PHE A 224 -3.57 10.66 8.55
CA PHE A 224 -2.21 10.16 8.84
C PHE A 224 -2.28 8.67 9.19
N TYR A 225 -1.13 8.02 9.25
CA TYR A 225 -1.04 6.73 9.93
C TYR A 225 -0.64 6.94 11.38
N ARG A 226 -1.13 6.10 12.28
CA ARG A 226 -0.55 5.91 13.61
C ARG A 226 0.43 4.76 13.53
N VAL A 227 1.69 5.06 13.82
CA VAL A 227 2.74 4.05 13.96
C VAL A 227 3.01 3.84 15.45
N ALA A 228 2.89 2.60 15.90
CA ALA A 228 3.01 2.21 17.29
C ALA A 228 4.11 1.16 17.47
N TYR A 229 4.86 1.25 18.57
CA TYR A 229 5.95 0.33 18.90
C TYR A 229 5.80 -0.25 20.30
N GLU A 230 6.39 -1.44 20.48
CA GLU A 230 6.74 -2.04 21.77
C GLU A 230 8.25 -1.89 21.99
N ASP A 231 8.72 -1.63 23.22
CA ASP A 231 10.11 -1.25 23.51
C ASP A 231 10.98 -2.35 24.14
N LEU A 232 10.37 -3.44 24.61
CA LEU A 232 11.06 -4.47 25.38
C LEU A 232 11.75 -5.55 24.53
N TYR A 233 11.89 -5.33 23.21
CA TYR A 233 12.58 -6.24 22.28
C TYR A 233 13.90 -6.78 22.86
N PRO A 234 14.14 -8.12 22.85
CA PRO A 234 13.34 -9.18 22.21
C PRO A 234 12.28 -9.82 23.11
N LYS A 235 11.91 -9.19 24.22
CA LYS A 235 10.78 -9.62 25.05
C LYS A 235 9.52 -8.90 24.60
N ARG A 236 8.39 -9.59 24.70
CA ARG A 236 7.10 -9.06 24.29
C ARG A 236 6.57 -7.94 25.20
N GLY A 237 6.94 -7.93 26.48
CA GLY A 237 6.37 -6.95 27.42
C GLY A 237 4.91 -7.22 27.72
N ASP A 238 4.14 -6.16 27.94
CA ASP A 238 2.68 -6.15 28.10
C ASP A 238 1.92 -6.02 26.78
N ALA A 239 2.58 -5.73 25.66
CA ALA A 239 2.00 -5.81 24.32
C ALA A 239 0.74 -4.94 24.17
N ASP A 240 0.81 -3.69 24.63
CA ASP A 240 -0.27 -2.70 24.56
C ASP A 240 -0.09 -1.71 23.39
N PHE A 241 1.03 -1.77 22.65
CA PHE A 241 1.42 -0.91 21.54
C PHE A 241 1.30 0.59 21.86
N ASN A 242 1.65 0.98 23.09
CA ASN A 242 1.65 2.39 23.46
C ASN A 242 3.00 2.91 23.97
N ASP A 243 4.07 2.09 23.98
CA ASP A 243 5.40 2.48 24.45
C ASP A 243 5.96 3.69 23.70
N TYR A 244 5.69 3.76 22.40
CA TYR A 244 5.93 4.93 21.54
C TYR A 244 4.93 4.95 20.39
N VAL A 245 4.12 6.00 20.29
CA VAL A 245 3.14 6.18 19.20
C VAL A 245 3.39 7.51 18.49
N VAL A 246 3.43 7.48 17.17
CA VAL A 246 3.67 8.64 16.31
C VAL A 246 2.65 8.72 15.18
N GLU A 247 2.14 9.92 14.91
CA GLU A 247 1.34 10.21 13.73
C GLU A 247 2.27 10.54 12.55
N VAL A 248 2.02 9.93 11.39
CA VAL A 248 2.91 9.99 10.24
C VAL A 248 2.13 10.24 8.96
N PHE A 249 2.59 11.20 8.16
CA PHE A 249 2.21 11.29 6.75
C PHE A 249 3.34 11.87 5.89
N HIS A 250 3.21 11.67 4.58
CA HIS A 250 4.21 12.04 3.59
C HIS A 250 3.54 12.77 2.41
N GLU A 251 4.28 13.68 1.81
CA GLU A 251 4.04 14.25 0.48
C GLU A 251 5.25 13.93 -0.39
N GLN A 252 4.99 13.31 -1.55
CA GLN A 252 5.98 12.92 -2.54
C GLN A 252 5.80 13.85 -3.75
N ASP A 253 6.82 14.66 -4.03
CA ASP A 253 6.88 15.42 -5.27
C ASP A 253 7.60 14.56 -6.30
N LEU A 254 6.91 14.30 -7.42
CA LEU A 254 7.34 13.42 -8.50
C LEU A 254 7.56 14.23 -9.78
N ASN A 255 8.54 13.85 -10.58
CA ASN A 255 8.71 14.36 -11.95
C ASN A 255 7.66 13.77 -12.91
N ALA A 256 7.67 14.18 -14.18
CA ALA A 256 6.74 13.67 -15.21
C ALA A 256 6.84 12.14 -15.46
N ALA A 257 7.95 11.50 -15.08
CA ALA A 257 8.16 10.05 -15.16
C ALA A 257 7.63 9.29 -13.92
N GLY A 258 7.21 9.99 -12.86
CA GLY A 258 6.75 9.38 -11.62
C GLY A 258 7.87 9.07 -10.61
N ASP A 259 9.09 9.53 -10.86
CA ASP A 259 10.21 9.39 -9.92
C ASP A 259 10.20 10.51 -8.88
N LEU A 260 10.52 10.18 -7.64
CA LEU A 260 10.60 11.12 -6.52
C LEU A 260 11.74 12.12 -6.72
N VAL A 261 11.40 13.41 -6.63
CA VAL A 261 12.35 14.54 -6.65
C VAL A 261 12.37 15.34 -5.35
N GLU A 262 11.34 15.22 -4.51
CA GLU A 262 11.35 15.72 -3.13
C GLU A 262 10.41 14.88 -2.26
N LEU A 263 10.87 14.51 -1.05
CA LEU A 263 10.04 13.87 -0.04
C LEU A 263 9.87 14.82 1.14
N ARG A 264 8.62 15.18 1.44
CA ARG A 264 8.22 15.91 2.63
C ARG A 264 7.52 14.95 3.58
N SER A 265 7.98 14.83 4.83
CA SER A 265 7.43 13.89 5.80
C SER A 265 7.19 14.54 7.15
N TYR A 266 6.11 14.16 7.81
CA TYR A 266 5.60 14.83 8.99
C TYR A 266 5.36 13.81 10.10
N TYR A 267 5.89 14.09 11.28
CA TYR A 267 5.88 13.17 12.43
C TYR A 267 5.45 13.91 13.68
N THR A 268 4.47 13.39 14.43
CA THR A 268 4.06 13.93 15.73
C THR A 268 4.08 12.84 16.78
N HIS A 269 4.88 12.97 17.84
CA HIS A 269 4.87 11.99 18.93
C HIS A 269 3.64 12.21 19.81
N ILE A 270 2.80 11.18 19.96
CA ILE A 270 1.46 11.33 20.53
C ILE A 270 1.21 10.45 21.76
N ALA A 271 1.98 9.39 21.99
CA ALA A 271 1.87 8.62 23.23
C ALA A 271 3.18 7.91 23.59
N LYS A 272 3.36 7.70 24.91
CA LYS A 272 4.52 7.03 25.48
C LYS A 272 4.18 6.39 26.83
N GLY A 273 3.78 5.12 26.82
CA GLY A 273 3.57 4.29 28.02
C GLY A 273 4.84 3.67 28.60
N ALA A 274 5.97 3.90 27.95
CA ALA A 274 7.22 3.26 28.35
C ALA A 274 7.87 3.82 29.63
N GLY A 275 8.64 2.96 30.31
CA GLY A 275 9.69 3.38 31.24
C GLY A 275 11.02 3.72 30.55
N TYR A 276 11.27 3.17 29.36
CA TYR A 276 12.47 3.45 28.57
C TYR A 276 12.32 4.72 27.74
N ASN A 277 13.47 5.22 27.26
CA ASN A 277 13.52 6.38 26.41
C ASN A 277 13.90 6.00 24.99
N HIS A 278 13.26 6.68 24.05
CA HIS A 278 13.33 6.42 22.62
C HIS A 278 13.82 7.66 21.86
N THR A 279 14.40 7.44 20.70
CA THR A 279 14.46 8.43 19.62
C THR A 279 13.83 7.83 18.36
N LEU A 280 13.16 8.65 17.55
CA LEU A 280 12.56 8.22 16.29
C LEU A 280 13.54 8.46 15.15
N HIS A 281 13.66 7.51 14.23
CA HIS A 281 14.57 7.57 13.10
C HIS A 281 13.93 7.09 11.80
N LEU A 282 14.47 7.56 10.68
CA LEU A 282 14.13 7.10 9.34
C LEU A 282 15.41 6.63 8.64
N ALA A 283 15.48 5.34 8.29
CA ALA A 283 16.55 4.79 7.48
C ALA A 283 16.22 4.89 5.98
N PHE A 284 17.22 5.26 5.19
CA PHE A 284 17.11 5.32 3.75
C PHE A 284 17.76 4.10 3.09
N PRO A 285 17.17 3.56 2.01
CA PRO A 285 17.80 2.54 1.18
C PRO A 285 19.22 2.94 0.75
N ALA A 286 20.13 1.97 0.71
CA ALA A 286 21.53 2.20 0.34
C ALA A 286 21.71 2.79 -1.07
N ALA A 287 20.74 2.59 -1.97
CA ALA A 287 20.77 3.15 -3.32
C ALA A 287 20.46 4.65 -3.37
N ILE A 288 20.07 5.27 -2.26
CA ILE A 288 19.59 6.65 -2.21
C ILE A 288 20.58 7.53 -1.44
N SER A 289 20.89 8.68 -2.03
CA SER A 289 21.66 9.77 -1.42
C SER A 289 21.00 11.11 -1.71
N GLY A 290 21.31 12.12 -0.92
CA GLY A 290 20.73 13.45 -1.09
C GLY A 290 20.96 14.36 0.11
N GLN A 291 20.25 15.47 0.14
CA GLN A 291 20.26 16.42 1.25
C GLN A 291 18.96 16.30 2.06
N ALA A 292 19.08 16.07 3.36
CA ALA A 292 17.95 16.11 4.28
C ALA A 292 18.00 17.35 5.16
N THR A 293 16.81 17.88 5.47
CA THR A 293 16.60 18.92 6.49
C THR A 293 15.46 18.49 7.39
N VAL A 294 15.71 18.44 8.70
CA VAL A 294 14.72 18.10 9.74
C VAL A 294 14.48 19.33 10.60
N VAL A 295 13.25 19.82 10.61
CA VAL A 295 12.78 20.90 11.49
C VAL A 295 11.99 20.27 12.64
N ARG A 296 12.47 20.42 13.86
CA ARG A 296 11.81 19.94 15.08
C ARG A 296 11.05 21.07 15.74
N LYS A 297 9.82 20.81 16.16
CA LYS A 297 8.92 21.79 16.76
C LYS A 297 8.40 21.31 18.10
N ASP A 298 8.10 22.24 19.00
CA ASP A 298 7.40 21.94 20.24
C ASP A 298 5.91 21.63 19.98
N ALA A 299 5.19 21.28 21.04
CA ALA A 299 3.76 20.94 20.96
C ALA A 299 2.87 22.11 20.52
N ALA A 300 3.35 23.36 20.57
CA ALA A 300 2.64 24.55 20.09
C ALA A 300 3.00 24.87 18.62
N GLY A 301 3.91 24.11 18.00
CA GLY A 301 4.39 24.32 16.64
C GLY A 301 5.53 25.33 16.53
N ALA A 302 6.13 25.77 17.64
CA ALA A 302 7.30 26.64 17.59
C ALA A 302 8.55 25.83 17.25
N GLU A 303 9.36 26.31 16.31
CA GLU A 303 10.62 25.68 15.93
C GLU A 303 11.60 25.66 17.10
N LEU A 304 12.08 24.46 17.44
CA LEU A 304 13.09 24.21 18.45
C LEU A 304 14.48 24.11 17.82
N GLU A 305 14.57 23.44 16.68
CA GLU A 305 15.84 23.10 16.04
C GLU A 305 15.63 22.80 14.55
N THR A 306 16.60 23.19 13.73
CA THR A 306 16.72 22.75 12.32
C THR A 306 18.07 22.07 12.12
N VAL A 307 18.05 20.84 11.60
CA VAL A 307 19.24 20.04 11.30
C VAL A 307 19.29 19.73 9.81
N SER A 308 20.39 20.07 9.14
CA SER A 308 20.62 19.70 7.73
C SER A 308 21.81 18.77 7.61
N GLU A 309 21.61 17.62 6.99
CA GLU A 309 22.61 16.56 6.84
C GLU A 309 22.61 16.01 5.42
N ALA A 310 23.81 15.86 4.83
CA ALA A 310 23.96 15.12 3.59
C ALA A 310 23.85 13.62 3.89
N LEU A 311 22.87 12.97 3.28
CA LEU A 311 22.69 11.53 3.37
C LEU A 311 23.57 10.82 2.35
N SER A 312 24.52 10.04 2.85
CA SER A 312 25.20 9.02 2.07
C SER A 312 24.44 7.69 2.16
N SER A 313 24.59 6.84 1.13
CA SER A 313 24.08 5.47 1.04
C SER A 313 23.93 4.76 2.41
N GLY A 314 22.70 4.50 2.83
CA GLY A 314 22.38 3.63 3.97
C GLY A 314 22.38 4.29 5.35
N ASN A 315 22.40 5.63 5.40
CA ASN A 315 22.29 6.37 6.66
C ASN A 315 20.85 6.40 7.19
N ALA A 316 20.73 6.53 8.51
CA ALA A 316 19.48 6.86 9.19
C ALA A 316 19.52 8.29 9.74
N LEU A 317 18.39 8.99 9.64
CA LEU A 317 18.19 10.31 10.23
C LEU A 317 17.42 10.19 11.55
N GLN A 318 17.89 10.88 12.58
CA GLN A 318 17.08 11.09 13.77
C GLN A 318 16.00 12.15 13.46
N LEU A 319 14.73 11.78 13.56
CA LEU A 319 13.59 12.66 13.34
C LEU A 319 13.21 13.40 14.62
N LEU A 320 12.94 12.65 15.69
CA LEU A 320 12.58 13.20 16.99
C LEU A 320 13.62 12.86 18.06
N GLY A 321 13.80 13.83 18.97
CA GLY A 321 14.69 13.71 20.13
C GLY A 321 14.18 12.72 21.17
N ARG A 322 14.83 12.74 22.34
CA ARG A 322 14.52 11.80 23.43
C ARG A 322 13.05 11.90 23.86
N SER A 323 12.39 10.76 23.96
CA SER A 323 10.95 10.65 24.25
C SER A 323 10.52 11.21 25.61
N ASP A 324 11.43 11.31 26.60
CA ASP A 324 11.15 11.96 27.89
C ASP A 324 11.01 13.48 27.81
N GLY A 325 11.40 14.08 26.67
CA GLY A 325 11.33 15.51 26.43
C GLY A 325 10.36 15.93 25.32
N THR A 326 9.64 15.00 24.70
CA THR A 326 8.76 15.28 23.55
C THR A 326 7.27 15.19 23.87
N LEU A 327 6.91 14.82 25.11
CA LEU A 327 5.53 14.75 25.58
C LEU A 327 5.42 15.33 27.00
N ALA A 328 4.35 16.09 27.25
CA ALA A 328 4.03 16.62 28.58
C ALA A 328 3.20 15.63 29.44
N SER A 329 2.51 14.69 28.78
CA SER A 329 1.71 13.62 29.36
C SER A 329 2.01 12.34 28.60
N SER A 330 1.95 11.18 29.26
CA SER A 330 2.17 9.89 28.57
C SER A 330 1.10 9.63 27.52
N ASN A 331 -0.12 10.15 27.72
CA ASN A 331 -1.32 9.86 26.94
C ASN A 331 -1.63 8.36 26.90
N THR A 332 -1.33 7.61 27.97
CA THR A 332 -1.58 6.16 28.04
C THR A 332 -2.35 5.75 29.29
N ALA A 333 -2.42 6.59 30.32
CA ALA A 333 -3.11 6.23 31.55
C ALA A 333 -4.59 6.57 31.48
N ARG A 334 -5.41 5.81 32.21
CA ARG A 334 -6.83 6.09 32.39
C ARG A 334 -7.06 7.46 33.00
N ASN A 335 -8.06 8.19 32.51
CA ASN A 335 -8.44 9.54 32.95
C ASN A 335 -7.37 10.62 32.69
N GLN A 336 -6.43 10.39 31.77
CA GLN A 336 -5.62 11.47 31.22
C GLN A 336 -6.39 12.16 30.09
N ASP A 337 -6.28 13.49 30.05
CA ASP A 337 -6.60 14.25 28.85
C ASP A 337 -5.44 14.15 27.86
N TYR A 338 -5.75 14.09 26.57
CA TYR A 338 -4.75 14.12 25.52
C TYR A 338 -3.94 15.42 25.57
N ALA A 339 -2.61 15.31 25.54
CA ALA A 339 -1.71 16.44 25.38
C ALA A 339 -0.87 16.26 24.11
N PRO A 340 -0.85 17.23 23.17
CA PRO A 340 -0.02 17.13 21.98
C PRO A 340 1.46 17.05 22.35
N GLY A 341 2.23 16.27 21.59
CA GLY A 341 3.67 16.21 21.71
C GLY A 341 4.40 17.04 20.66
N HIS A 342 5.72 16.93 20.69
CA HIS A 342 6.60 17.57 19.71
C HIS A 342 6.45 16.90 18.33
N SER A 343 6.76 17.68 17.30
CA SER A 343 6.73 17.22 15.92
C SER A 343 8.07 17.42 15.19
N ALA A 344 8.23 16.72 14.09
CA ALA A 344 9.34 16.86 13.16
C ALA A 344 8.82 16.91 11.72
N GLU A 345 9.38 17.81 10.94
CA GLU A 345 9.15 17.95 9.50
C GLU A 345 10.46 17.66 8.79
N LEU A 346 10.46 16.66 7.93
CA LEU A 346 11.58 16.29 7.08
C LEU A 346 11.32 16.79 5.66
N THR A 347 12.29 17.49 5.09
CA THR A 347 12.43 17.68 3.64
C THR A 347 13.67 16.93 3.18
N PHE A 348 13.49 15.98 2.26
CA PHE A 348 14.58 15.23 1.64
C PHE A 348 14.60 15.49 0.12
N LEU A 349 15.76 15.94 -0.36
CA LEU A 349 16.06 16.21 -1.76
C LEU A 349 17.11 15.19 -2.24
N PRO A 350 16.73 14.16 -3.01
CA PRO A 350 17.69 13.19 -3.53
C PRO A 350 18.65 13.83 -4.55
N ASP A 351 19.87 13.29 -4.66
CA ASP A 351 20.88 13.77 -5.63
C ASP A 351 20.46 13.53 -7.10
N SER A 352 19.55 12.59 -7.31
CA SER A 352 18.93 12.25 -8.59
C SER A 352 17.51 11.73 -8.35
N PRO A 353 16.58 11.86 -9.32
CA PRO A 353 15.23 11.30 -9.17
C PRO A 353 15.24 9.82 -8.77
N VAL A 354 14.36 9.43 -7.84
CA VAL A 354 14.32 8.09 -7.26
C VAL A 354 12.99 7.41 -7.58
N ALA A 355 13.04 6.27 -8.27
CA ALA A 355 11.86 5.43 -8.44
C ALA A 355 11.25 5.03 -7.08
N LEU A 356 9.93 5.19 -6.92
CA LEU A 356 9.24 4.89 -5.65
C LEU A 356 9.44 3.45 -5.17
N ALA A 357 9.60 2.50 -6.10
CA ALA A 357 9.94 1.12 -5.76
C ALA A 357 11.30 0.99 -5.06
N THR A 358 12.27 1.84 -5.40
CA THR A 358 13.59 1.91 -4.75
C THR A 358 13.51 2.56 -3.37
N LEU A 359 12.65 3.57 -3.21
CA LEU A 359 12.39 4.23 -1.92
C LEU A 359 11.71 3.27 -0.92
N GLY A 360 10.82 2.41 -1.42
CA GLY A 360 10.05 1.48 -0.62
C GLY A 360 8.68 2.03 -0.20
N LYS A 361 7.96 1.23 0.58
CA LYS A 361 6.58 1.51 0.98
C LYS A 361 6.54 2.41 2.20
N ALA A 362 5.63 3.38 2.25
CA ALA A 362 5.33 4.12 3.49
C ALA A 362 4.93 3.14 4.61
N PRO A 363 5.42 3.31 5.86
CA PRO A 363 6.07 4.50 6.42
C PRO A 363 7.60 4.51 6.19
N TYR A 364 8.07 3.84 5.14
CA TYR A 364 9.46 3.54 4.82
C TYR A 364 10.10 2.80 5.98
N ASP A 365 11.40 2.93 6.18
CA ASP A 365 12.07 2.36 7.35
C ASP A 365 12.11 3.32 8.53
N LEU A 366 10.92 3.62 9.03
CA LEU A 366 10.71 4.29 10.30
C LEU A 366 10.96 3.30 11.44
N PHE A 367 11.74 3.71 12.44
CA PHE A 367 12.08 2.87 13.58
C PHE A 367 12.35 3.69 14.83
N ILE A 368 12.24 3.07 16.00
CA ILE A 368 12.69 3.65 17.26
C ILE A 368 14.02 3.08 17.70
N LYS A 369 14.85 3.90 18.35
CA LYS A 369 16.04 3.46 19.07
C LYS A 369 15.79 3.55 20.57
N VAL A 370 15.81 2.39 21.24
CA VAL A 370 15.65 2.27 22.69
C VAL A 370 16.97 2.60 23.36
N LEU A 371 17.07 3.78 23.98
CA LEU A 371 18.31 4.30 24.55
C LEU A 371 18.81 3.48 25.75
N ASN A 372 17.89 2.81 26.45
CA ASN A 372 18.20 2.01 27.63
C ASN A 372 18.93 0.70 27.27
N THR A 373 18.60 0.09 26.14
CA THR A 373 19.15 -1.20 25.69
C THR A 373 20.13 -1.05 24.53
N GLY A 374 20.04 0.06 23.79
CA GLY A 374 20.76 0.28 22.54
C GLY A 374 20.13 -0.42 21.34
N HIS A 375 18.99 -1.09 21.51
CA HIS A 375 18.29 -1.76 20.42
C HIS A 375 17.56 -0.78 19.50
N GLU A 376 17.48 -1.17 18.24
CA GLU A 376 16.65 -0.52 17.22
C GLU A 376 15.49 -1.46 16.93
N ILE A 377 14.29 -0.90 16.77
CA ILE A 377 13.04 -1.65 16.59
C ILE A 377 12.39 -1.16 15.30
N HIS A 378 12.48 -2.00 14.28
CA HIS A 378 11.94 -1.74 12.94
C HIS A 378 10.67 -2.55 12.72
N PHE A 379 9.96 -2.23 11.65
CA PHE A 379 8.92 -3.10 11.10
C PHE A 379 9.49 -4.46 10.68
N ALA A 380 8.65 -5.48 10.82
CA ALA A 380 8.93 -6.81 10.29
C ALA A 380 9.01 -6.79 8.75
N GLY A 381 9.60 -7.85 8.18
CA GLY A 381 9.80 -8.04 6.74
C GLY A 381 11.09 -7.44 6.19
N LYS A 382 11.91 -6.78 7.03
CA LYS A 382 13.10 -6.04 6.58
C LYS A 382 14.42 -6.62 7.06
N TYR A 383 14.47 -7.10 8.29
CA TYR A 383 15.70 -7.52 8.93
C TYR A 383 15.59 -8.97 9.39
N PHE A 384 16.40 -9.83 8.78
CA PHE A 384 16.37 -11.27 9.03
C PHE A 384 17.64 -11.74 9.76
N ASN A 385 17.50 -12.78 10.55
CA ASN A 385 18.60 -13.56 11.12
C ASN A 385 19.23 -14.46 10.05
N GLU A 386 20.39 -15.07 10.35
CA GLU A 386 21.07 -15.99 9.42
C GLU A 386 20.23 -17.22 9.06
N ASP A 387 19.31 -17.63 9.94
CA ASP A 387 18.38 -18.74 9.71
C ASP A 387 17.14 -18.34 8.89
N GLY A 388 17.04 -17.07 8.49
CA GLY A 388 15.92 -16.52 7.72
C GLY A 388 14.71 -16.13 8.57
N SER A 389 14.76 -16.28 9.90
CA SER A 389 13.71 -15.75 10.78
C SER A 389 13.75 -14.22 10.80
N ASP A 390 12.58 -13.59 10.85
CA ASP A 390 12.49 -12.14 11.03
C ASP A 390 12.96 -11.75 12.44
N ARG A 391 13.74 -10.67 12.55
CA ARG A 391 14.24 -10.19 13.85
C ARG A 391 13.15 -9.56 14.69
N TYR A 392 12.17 -8.92 14.07
CA TYR A 392 11.12 -8.14 14.70
C TYR A 392 9.77 -8.86 14.69
N ILE A 393 9.80 -10.20 14.61
CA ILE A 393 8.68 -11.07 14.89
C ILE A 393 9.13 -12.13 15.91
N ASP A 394 8.36 -12.31 16.98
CA ASP A 394 8.65 -13.37 17.95
C ASP A 394 8.26 -14.78 17.44
N SER A 395 8.63 -15.82 18.18
CA SER A 395 8.37 -17.21 17.75
C SER A 395 6.88 -17.57 17.60
N ALA A 396 5.97 -16.73 18.11
CA ALA A 396 4.53 -16.91 17.98
C ALA A 396 3.91 -16.01 16.90
N GLY A 397 4.71 -15.20 16.20
CA GLY A 397 4.23 -14.33 15.12
C GLY A 397 3.95 -12.89 15.54
N PHE A 398 4.25 -12.51 16.79
CA PHE A 398 3.92 -11.17 17.29
C PHE A 398 4.99 -10.13 16.88
N PRO A 399 4.60 -8.95 16.37
CA PRO A 399 5.53 -7.92 15.92
C PRO A 399 5.93 -6.95 17.05
N TRP A 400 6.95 -6.12 16.83
CA TRP A 400 7.25 -4.98 17.73
C TRP A 400 6.87 -3.61 17.16
N ALA A 401 6.30 -3.55 15.95
CA ALA A 401 5.83 -2.32 15.33
C ALA A 401 4.54 -2.58 14.53
N LEU A 402 3.61 -1.63 14.60
CA LEU A 402 2.35 -1.62 13.85
C LEU A 402 2.18 -0.27 13.16
N MET A 403 1.53 -0.28 11.99
CA MET A 403 1.02 0.95 11.36
C MET A 403 -0.45 0.76 11.04
N VAL A 404 -1.27 1.66 11.55
CA VAL A 404 -2.73 1.60 11.54
C VAL A 404 -3.33 2.96 11.14
N PRO A 405 -4.60 3.02 10.70
CA PRO A 405 -5.21 4.28 10.25
C PRO A 405 -5.32 5.36 11.36
N ASP A 406 -5.56 6.61 10.97
CA ASP A 406 -5.62 7.78 11.86
C ASP A 406 -6.66 7.68 12.98
N TYR A 407 -7.74 6.91 12.81
CA TYR A 407 -8.76 6.75 13.85
C TYR A 407 -8.45 5.66 14.88
N TRP A 408 -7.39 4.85 14.69
CA TRP A 408 -7.06 3.76 15.61
C TRP A 408 -6.67 4.24 17.01
N GLN A 409 -7.37 3.76 18.03
CA GLN A 409 -7.14 4.17 19.42
C GLN A 409 -6.13 3.23 20.08
N TRP A 410 -4.99 3.73 20.56
CA TRP A 410 -4.01 2.86 21.22
C TRP A 410 -4.53 2.38 22.58
N PRO A 411 -4.28 1.12 22.97
CA PRO A 411 -4.61 0.61 24.30
C PRO A 411 -4.03 1.47 25.43
N TYR A 412 -4.73 1.51 26.57
CA TYR A 412 -4.21 2.08 27.80
C TYR A 412 -2.99 1.31 28.30
N GLU A 413 -2.17 1.98 29.11
CA GLU A 413 -1.03 1.39 29.83
C GLU A 413 -1.39 0.02 30.45
N ARG A 414 -0.67 -1.03 30.03
CA ARG A 414 -0.82 -2.44 30.44
C ARG A 414 -2.13 -3.11 30.02
N ALA A 415 -3.00 -2.44 29.28
CA ALA A 415 -4.13 -3.09 28.63
C ALA A 415 -3.59 -3.73 27.36
N ASN A 416 -3.50 -5.06 27.35
CA ASN A 416 -2.92 -5.75 26.22
C ASN A 416 -3.74 -5.45 24.94
N ILE A 417 -3.09 -5.43 23.78
CA ILE A 417 -3.76 -5.18 22.48
C ILE A 417 -4.98 -6.08 22.27
N HIS A 418 -4.97 -7.32 22.77
CA HIS A 418 -6.11 -8.24 22.69
C HIS A 418 -7.32 -7.82 23.54
N ASP A 419 -7.10 -7.05 24.61
CA ASP A 419 -8.19 -6.50 25.43
C ASP A 419 -8.90 -5.37 24.66
N GLY A 420 -8.13 -4.50 24.01
CA GLY A 420 -8.65 -3.41 23.18
C GLY A 420 -9.20 -3.86 21.83
N TYR A 421 -8.59 -4.87 21.23
CA TYR A 421 -8.90 -5.37 19.89
C TYR A 421 -8.85 -6.91 19.86
N PRO A 422 -9.96 -7.58 20.22
CA PRO A 422 -10.02 -9.04 20.33
C PRO A 422 -9.67 -9.79 19.04
N ASP A 423 -9.92 -9.18 17.87
CA ASP A 423 -9.69 -9.79 16.56
C ASP A 423 -8.23 -9.68 16.08
N PHE A 424 -7.35 -9.01 16.85
CA PHE A 424 -5.94 -8.79 16.46
C PHE A 424 -5.17 -10.10 16.30
N ASP A 425 -5.39 -11.09 17.19
CA ASP A 425 -4.73 -12.41 17.12
C ASP A 425 -5.07 -13.13 15.82
N ASP A 426 -6.36 -13.20 15.50
CA ASP A 426 -6.82 -13.89 14.29
C ASP A 426 -6.32 -13.19 13.01
N TRP A 427 -6.18 -11.87 13.04
CA TRP A 427 -5.59 -11.10 11.94
C TRP A 427 -4.12 -11.48 11.69
N TYR A 428 -3.22 -11.35 12.68
CA TYR A 428 -1.80 -11.61 12.39
C TYR A 428 -1.48 -13.10 12.26
N LEU A 429 -2.21 -13.99 12.96
CA LEU A 429 -2.03 -15.44 12.83
C LEU A 429 -2.54 -15.98 11.49
N SER A 430 -3.51 -15.29 10.87
CA SER A 430 -3.94 -15.56 9.49
C SER A 430 -3.07 -14.90 8.43
N ALA A 431 -1.99 -14.21 8.84
CA ALA A 431 -1.14 -13.41 7.96
C ALA A 431 -1.96 -12.36 7.18
N GLY A 432 -2.87 -11.68 7.88
CA GLY A 432 -3.74 -10.62 7.36
C GLY A 432 -4.82 -11.12 6.40
N ALA A 433 -5.09 -12.43 6.37
CA ALA A 433 -6.14 -12.98 5.51
C ALA A 433 -7.54 -12.72 6.05
N ASP A 434 -7.70 -12.87 7.36
CA ASP A 434 -8.93 -12.66 8.09
C ASP A 434 -8.84 -11.36 8.91
N PHE A 435 -9.98 -10.79 9.29
CA PHE A 435 -10.06 -9.62 10.18
C PHE A 435 -9.20 -8.42 9.75
N GLN A 436 -9.15 -8.11 8.45
CA GLN A 436 -8.37 -6.99 7.89
C GLN A 436 -8.73 -5.62 8.51
N ASN A 437 -9.89 -5.52 9.12
CA ASN A 437 -10.41 -4.33 9.75
C ASN A 437 -10.51 -4.46 11.28
N TRP A 438 -9.67 -5.30 11.90
CA TRP A 438 -9.62 -5.53 13.35
C TRP A 438 -9.56 -4.23 14.17
N TYR A 439 -8.96 -3.18 13.61
CA TYR A 439 -8.78 -1.85 14.21
C TYR A 439 -10.05 -0.99 14.24
N ASP A 440 -11.12 -1.37 13.54
CA ASP A 440 -12.38 -0.59 13.46
C ASP A 440 -13.23 -0.69 14.72
N THR A 441 -13.05 -1.76 15.50
CA THR A 441 -13.95 -2.12 16.62
C THR A 441 -13.20 -2.17 17.95
N PRO A 442 -12.73 -1.02 18.47
CA PRO A 442 -12.10 -0.98 19.78
C PRO A 442 -13.10 -1.29 20.89
N VAL A 443 -12.64 -2.03 21.89
CA VAL A 443 -13.32 -2.13 23.18
C VAL A 443 -12.95 -0.89 23.99
N SER A 444 -13.86 0.08 24.01
CA SER A 444 -13.63 1.45 24.53
C SER A 444 -13.14 1.52 25.99
N GLU A 445 -13.37 0.48 26.81
CA GLU A 445 -12.85 0.43 28.17
C GLU A 445 -11.34 0.16 28.24
N PHE A 446 -10.70 -0.25 27.14
CA PHE A 446 -9.29 -0.61 27.10
C PHE A 446 -8.43 0.33 26.25
N VAL A 447 -9.02 1.27 25.52
CA VAL A 447 -8.28 2.15 24.61
C VAL A 447 -8.33 3.62 25.00
N PHE A 448 -7.24 4.33 24.72
CA PHE A 448 -7.15 5.77 24.91
C PHE A 448 -7.99 6.49 23.84
N PRO A 449 -8.89 7.41 24.23
CA PRO A 449 -9.72 8.12 23.27
C PRO A 449 -8.85 9.02 22.39
N ALA A 450 -8.68 8.60 21.14
CA ALA A 450 -8.11 9.44 20.10
C ALA A 450 -8.95 10.68 19.84
N GLN A 451 -8.30 11.80 19.51
CA GLN A 451 -8.94 13.00 18.95
C GLN A 451 -9.01 12.91 17.43
#